data_AF-A0A966NYH7-F1
#
_entry.id   AF-A0A966NYH7-F1
#
_cell.length_a   1.000
_cell.length_b   1.000
_cell.length_c   1.000
_cell.angle_alpha   90.00
_cell.angle_beta   90.00
_cell.angle_gamma   90.00
#
_symmetry.space_group_name_H-M   'P 1'
#
loop_
_entity.id
_entity.type
_entity.pdbx_description
1 polymer ?
#
loop_
_entity_poly.entity_id
_entity_poly.type
_entity_poly.pdbx_seq_one_letter_code
_entity_poly.pdbx_strand_id
1 'polypeptide(L)'
;MAVLRAEAKKRAESAQIYADAGRTEAAAKERSELSIIEAYLPAAMSDDDVRKIVDEEVAKAAASGATGGKAMGAVVKAVRERVGSGADGGKIAALVKAALGN
;
A
#
# COMPACT_ATOMS: atom_id res chain seq x y z
N MET A 1 -13.07 -0.40 -9.38
CA MET A 1 -12.27 -1.07 -8.32
C MET A 1 -11.86 -0.18 -7.15
N ALA A 2 -11.78 1.15 -7.28
CA ALA A 2 -11.39 2.04 -6.17
C ALA A 2 -12.33 1.92 -4.94
N VAL A 3 -13.64 1.77 -5.17
CA VAL A 3 -14.65 1.61 -4.11
C VAL A 3 -14.43 0.33 -3.29
N LEU A 4 -14.25 -0.82 -3.94
CA LEU A 4 -14.01 -2.10 -3.23
C LEU A 4 -12.72 -2.05 -2.40
N ARG A 5 -11.65 -1.41 -2.90
CA ARG A 5 -10.42 -1.22 -2.11
C ARG A 5 -10.63 -0.29 -0.92
N ALA A 6 -11.41 0.77 -1.10
CA ALA A 6 -11.74 1.70 -0.01
C ALA A 6 -12.56 1.00 1.08
N GLU A 7 -13.54 0.17 0.70
CA GLU A 7 -14.31 -0.63 1.64
C GLU A 7 -13.43 -1.68 2.33
N ALA A 8 -12.56 -2.40 1.62
CA ALA A 8 -11.59 -3.31 2.23
C ALA A 8 -10.73 -2.60 3.29
N LYS A 9 -10.17 -1.43 2.96
CA LYS A 9 -9.40 -0.62 3.90
C LYS A 9 -10.21 -0.24 5.14
N LYS A 10 -11.43 0.25 4.96
CA LYS A 10 -12.32 0.62 6.06
C LYS A 10 -12.60 -0.56 7.00
N ARG A 11 -12.81 -1.76 6.46
CA ARG A 11 -13.00 -2.99 7.25
C ARG A 11 -11.77 -3.38 8.04
N ALA A 12 -10.59 -3.30 7.42
CA ALA A 12 -9.31 -3.55 8.10
C ALA A 12 -9.07 -2.57 9.26
N GLU A 13 -9.32 -1.27 9.05
CA GLU A 13 -9.21 -0.24 10.09
C GLU A 13 -10.21 -0.45 11.23
N SER A 14 -11.49 -0.72 10.92
CA SER A 14 -12.51 -1.05 11.92
C SER A 14 -12.16 -2.30 12.74
N ALA A 15 -11.66 -3.35 12.08
CA ALA A 15 -11.24 -4.57 12.75
C ALA A 15 -10.12 -4.31 13.77
N GLN A 16 -9.15 -3.47 13.41
CA GLN A 16 -8.07 -3.07 14.30
C GLN A 16 -8.60 -2.26 15.50
N ILE A 17 -9.44 -1.25 15.25
CA ILE A 17 -10.06 -0.43 16.30
C ILE A 17 -10.85 -1.30 17.29
N TYR A 18 -11.63 -2.26 16.80
CA TYR A 18 -12.37 -3.18 17.68
C TYR A 18 -11.46 -4.11 18.46
N ALA A 19 -10.38 -4.61 17.86
CA ALA A 19 -9.41 -5.45 18.54
C ALA A 19 -8.69 -4.68 19.66
N ASP A 20 -8.24 -3.45 19.38
CA ASP A 20 -7.57 -2.57 20.34
C ASP A 20 -8.51 -2.17 21.49
N ALA A 21 -9.82 -2.09 21.24
CA ALA A 21 -10.85 -1.87 22.24
C ALA A 21 -11.29 -3.14 22.99
N GLY A 22 -10.65 -4.30 22.76
CA GLY A 22 -10.99 -5.58 23.38
C GLY A 22 -12.30 -6.22 22.88
N ARG A 23 -12.91 -5.68 21.82
CA ARG A 23 -14.17 -6.17 21.23
C ARG A 23 -13.88 -7.22 20.15
N THR A 24 -13.38 -8.37 20.59
CA THR A 24 -12.86 -9.44 19.71
C THR A 24 -13.89 -9.99 18.73
N GLU A 25 -15.16 -10.14 19.13
CA GLU A 25 -16.24 -10.60 18.23
C GLU A 25 -16.52 -9.60 17.10
N ALA A 26 -16.56 -8.31 17.42
CA ALA A 26 -16.75 -7.26 16.41
C ALA A 26 -15.56 -7.20 15.45
N ALA A 27 -14.33 -7.34 15.95
CA ALA A 27 -13.13 -7.43 15.11
C ALA A 27 -13.16 -8.65 14.17
N ALA A 28 -13.61 -9.82 14.67
CA ALA A 28 -13.74 -11.02 13.87
C ALA A 28 -14.79 -10.86 12.75
N LYS A 29 -15.90 -10.19 13.05
CA LYS A 29 -16.94 -9.88 12.05
C LYS A 29 -16.39 -9.00 10.92
N GLU A 30 -15.69 -7.91 11.25
CA GLU A 30 -15.08 -7.03 10.25
C GLU A 30 -14.04 -7.76 9.39
N ARG A 31 -13.23 -8.66 9.97
CA ARG A 31 -12.27 -9.50 9.22
C ARG A 31 -12.95 -10.50 8.28
N SER A 32 -14.09 -11.05 8.67
CA SER A 32 -14.88 -11.93 7.81
C SER A 32 -15.43 -11.16 6.60
N GLU A 33 -16.00 -9.97 6.85
CA GLU A 33 -16.48 -9.10 5.77
C GLU A 33 -15.34 -8.63 4.85
N LEU A 34 -14.18 -8.30 5.42
CA LEU A 34 -12.97 -7.98 4.66
C LEU A 34 -12.57 -9.12 3.71
N SER A 35 -12.52 -10.36 4.20
CA SER A 35 -12.12 -11.54 3.42
C SER A 35 -13.04 -11.75 2.20
N ILE A 36 -14.33 -11.47 2.36
CA ILE A 36 -15.30 -11.54 1.24
C ILE A 36 -14.97 -10.47 0.20
N ILE A 37 -14.71 -9.22 0.61
CA ILE A 37 -14.38 -8.13 -0.31
C ILE A 37 -13.07 -8.42 -1.05
N GLU A 38 -12.05 -8.94 -0.35
CA GLU A 38 -10.75 -9.27 -0.92
C GLU A 38 -10.84 -10.33 -2.03
N ALA A 39 -11.80 -11.26 -1.94
CA ALA A 39 -12.05 -12.24 -2.99
C ALA A 39 -12.48 -11.62 -4.34
N TYR A 40 -13.00 -10.38 -4.33
CA TYR A 40 -13.38 -9.63 -5.55
C TYR A 40 -12.30 -8.66 -6.02
N LEU A 41 -11.20 -8.52 -5.28
CA LEU A 41 -10.08 -7.68 -5.65
C LEU A 41 -9.02 -8.51 -6.39
N PRO A 42 -8.32 -7.92 -7.38
CA PRO A 42 -7.08 -8.52 -7.86
C PRO A 42 -6.12 -8.74 -6.69
N ALA A 43 -5.37 -9.83 -6.72
CA ALA A 43 -4.36 -10.15 -5.71
C ALA A 43 -3.48 -8.92 -5.44
N ALA A 44 -3.47 -8.47 -4.18
CA ALA A 44 -2.59 -7.40 -3.76
C ALA A 44 -1.15 -7.92 -3.77
N MET A 45 -0.22 -7.10 -4.24
CA MET A 45 1.19 -7.37 -4.08
C MET A 45 1.56 -7.30 -2.60
N SER A 46 2.47 -8.18 -2.19
CA SER A 46 2.99 -8.17 -0.83
C SER A 46 3.78 -6.89 -0.55
N ASP A 47 3.86 -6.50 0.71
CA ASP A 47 4.65 -5.34 1.16
C ASP A 47 6.11 -5.45 0.73
N ASP A 48 6.67 -6.66 0.80
CA ASP A 48 8.05 -6.93 0.43
C ASP A 48 8.28 -6.79 -1.08
N ASP A 49 7.34 -7.23 -1.91
CA ASP A 49 7.45 -7.07 -3.37
C ASP A 49 7.32 -5.60 -3.78
N VAL A 50 6.40 -4.86 -3.15
CA VAL A 50 6.28 -3.41 -3.38
C VAL A 50 7.55 -2.71 -2.93
N ARG A 51 8.14 -3.11 -1.80
CA ARG A 51 9.39 -2.53 -1.28
C ARG A 51 10.58 -2.76 -2.22
N LYS A 52 10.75 -3.98 -2.75
CA LYS A 52 11.77 -4.28 -3.76
C LYS A 52 11.63 -3.38 -4.99
N ILE A 53 10.41 -3.20 -5.49
CA ILE A 53 10.15 -2.30 -6.63
C ILE A 53 10.50 -0.86 -6.28
N VAL A 54 10.16 -0.39 -5.08
CA VAL A 54 10.53 0.93 -4.59
C VAL A 54 12.04 1.11 -4.58
N ASP A 55 12.78 0.17 -3.99
CA ASP A 55 14.25 0.24 -3.89
C ASP A 55 14.91 0.27 -5.27
N GLU A 56 14.42 -0.53 -6.21
CA GLU A 56 14.89 -0.53 -7.61
C GLU A 56 14.65 0.83 -8.30
N GLU A 57 13.47 1.42 -8.14
CA GLU A 57 13.16 2.72 -8.75
C GLU A 57 13.92 3.87 -8.08
N VAL A 58 14.16 3.80 -6.77
CA VAL A 58 15.03 4.75 -6.05
C VAL A 58 16.46 4.67 -6.57
N ALA A 59 17.01 3.47 -6.75
CA ALA A 59 18.35 3.28 -7.28
C ALA A 59 18.49 3.85 -8.70
N LYS A 60 17.48 3.64 -9.56
CA LYS A 60 17.44 4.24 -10.92
C LYS A 60 17.36 5.77 -10.88
N ALA A 61 16.55 6.33 -9.98
CA ALA A 61 16.45 7.77 -9.80
C ALA A 61 17.80 8.37 -9.34
N ALA A 62 18.48 7.72 -8.40
CA ALA A 62 19.81 8.13 -7.96
C ALA A 62 20.85 8.06 -9.10
N ALA A 63 20.85 6.98 -9.89
CA ALA A 63 21.75 6.82 -11.04
C ALA A 63 21.53 7.87 -12.15
N SER A 64 20.31 8.41 -12.26
CA SER A 64 19.97 9.49 -13.21
C SER A 64 20.19 10.89 -12.62
N GLY A 65 20.73 11.01 -11.41
CA GLY A 65 21.02 12.28 -10.74
C GLY A 65 19.77 12.99 -10.18
N ALA A 66 18.62 12.31 -10.13
CA ALA A 66 17.44 12.86 -9.48
C ALA A 66 17.56 12.73 -7.96
N THR A 67 17.51 13.86 -7.24
CA THR A 67 17.58 13.91 -5.77
C THR A 67 16.41 14.70 -5.17
N GLY A 68 16.20 14.53 -3.86
CA GLY A 68 15.19 15.27 -3.09
C GLY A 68 13.75 15.10 -3.59
N GLY A 69 12.95 16.15 -3.49
CA GLY A 69 11.52 16.11 -3.86
C GLY A 69 11.26 15.78 -5.34
N LYS A 70 12.22 16.04 -6.23
CA LYS A 70 12.12 15.68 -7.65
C LYS A 70 12.25 14.17 -7.87
N ALA A 71 13.14 13.51 -7.12
CA ALA A 71 13.24 12.05 -7.09
C ALA A 71 11.95 11.42 -6.55
N MET A 72 11.41 11.98 -5.46
CA MET A 72 10.18 11.51 -4.83
C MET A 72 9.02 11.38 -5.84
N GLY A 73 8.72 12.44 -6.60
CA GLY A 73 7.63 12.42 -7.58
C GLY A 73 7.87 11.43 -8.73
N ALA A 74 9.12 11.33 -9.20
CA ALA A 74 9.50 10.42 -10.29
C ALA A 74 9.41 8.95 -9.86
N VAL A 75 9.95 8.61 -8.69
CA VAL A 75 9.92 7.25 -8.13
C VAL A 75 8.49 6.82 -7.84
N VAL A 76 7.66 7.67 -7.20
CA VAL A 76 6.25 7.32 -6.95
C VAL A 76 5.51 7.02 -8.26
N LYS A 77 5.75 7.81 -9.32
CA LYS A 77 5.13 7.58 -10.63
C LYS A 77 5.58 6.24 -11.23
N ALA A 78 6.89 5.97 -11.27
CA ALA A 78 7.44 4.75 -11.83
C ALA A 78 6.98 3.49 -11.09
N VAL A 79 6.93 3.54 -9.76
CA VAL A 79 6.42 2.42 -8.93
C VAL A 79 4.94 2.19 -9.21
N ARG A 80 4.12 3.25 -9.31
CA ARG A 80 2.69 3.12 -9.65
C ARG A 80 2.47 2.49 -11.03
N GLU A 81 3.31 2.81 -12.01
CA GLU A 81 3.23 2.21 -13.34
C GLU A 81 3.59 0.71 -13.32
N ARG A 82 4.60 0.31 -12.52
CA ARG A 82 4.99 -1.10 -12.38
C ARG A 82 4.01 -1.94 -11.57
N VAL A 83 3.52 -1.38 -10.47
CA VAL A 83 2.62 -2.08 -9.53
C VAL A 83 1.17 -2.03 -10.01
N GLY A 84 0.82 -1.02 -10.81
CA GLY A 84 -0.51 -0.82 -11.35
C GLY A 84 -1.56 -0.81 -10.25
N SER A 85 -2.54 -1.71 -10.37
CA SER A 85 -3.60 -1.87 -9.37
C SER A 85 -3.25 -2.89 -8.28
N GLY A 86 -2.01 -3.38 -8.23
CA GLY A 86 -1.54 -4.37 -7.25
C GLY A 86 -1.25 -3.80 -5.86
N ALA A 87 -1.12 -2.48 -5.70
CA ALA A 87 -0.92 -1.87 -4.38
C ALA A 87 -1.63 -0.53 -4.25
N ASP A 88 -1.91 -0.15 -2.99
CA ASP A 88 -2.50 1.14 -2.67
C ASP A 88 -1.54 2.30 -2.94
N GLY A 89 -2.07 3.37 -3.55
CA GLY A 89 -1.28 4.54 -3.94
C GLY A 89 -0.74 5.35 -2.75
N GLY A 90 -1.40 5.29 -1.59
CA GLY A 90 -0.93 5.88 -0.35
C GLY A 90 0.21 5.05 0.26
N LYS A 91 0.09 3.72 0.23
CA LYS A 91 1.16 2.80 0.65
C LYS A 91 2.43 2.96 -0.18
N ILE A 92 2.31 3.06 -1.50
CA ILE A 92 3.45 3.34 -2.40
C ILE A 92 4.12 4.66 -1.98
N ALA A 93 3.34 5.73 -1.76
CA ALA A 93 3.89 7.03 -1.38
C ALA A 93 4.61 6.97 -0.01
N ALA A 94 4.07 6.23 0.96
CA ALA A 94 4.69 6.05 2.27
C ALA A 94 6.02 5.26 2.18
N LEU A 95 6.05 4.17 1.41
CA LEU A 95 7.26 3.36 1.22
C LEU A 95 8.36 4.15 0.49
N VAL A 96 8.01 4.88 -0.58
CA VAL A 96 8.96 5.74 -1.29
C VAL A 96 9.50 6.85 -0.37
N LYS A 97 8.64 7.45 0.47
CA LYS A 97 9.08 8.46 1.45
C LYS A 97 10.09 7.89 2.43
N ALA A 98 9.82 6.68 2.94
CA ALA A 98 10.70 6.00 3.87
C ALA A 98 12.05 5.63 3.22
N ALA A 99 12.04 5.22 1.95
CA ALA A 99 13.26 4.87 1.21
C ALA A 99 14.14 6.09 0.87
N LEU A 100 13.54 7.28 0.65
CA LEU A 100 14.26 8.52 0.30
C LEU A 100 14.58 9.42 1.51
N GLY A 101 13.93 9.18 2.66
CA GLY A 101 14.10 9.96 3.89
C GLY A 101 15.17 9.41 4.84
N ASN A 102 15.88 8.36 4.43
CA ASN A 102 17.07 7.81 5.09
C ASN A 102 18.34 8.29 4.41
#